data_AF-A0A226WX52-F1
#
_entry.id   AF-A0A226WX52-F1
#
_cell.length_a   1.000
_cell.length_b   1.000
_cell.length_c   1.000
_cell.angle_alpha   90.00
_cell.angle_beta   90.00
_cell.angle_gamma   90.00
#
_symmetry.space_group_name_H-M   'P 1'
#
loop_
_entity.id
_entity.type
_entity.pdbx_description
1 polymer ?
#
loop_
_entity_poly.entity_id
_entity_poly.type
_entity_poly.pdbx_seq_one_letter_code
_entity_poly.pdbx_strand_id
1 'polypeptide(L)'
;MKTEAQQAVLALHRMRQQLVKFRTMQINSLRGLLTEYGEVMAQGRAALDKAIPGVLERMVDRLPAILIDTVRKQWNGLIALDKQIAEIERRLQTWMKEDRRTRQSLPYPALAC
;
A
#
# COMPACT_ATOMS: atom_id res chain seq x y z
N MET A 1 23.98 -3.19 20.77
CA MET A 1 23.70 -2.10 19.81
C MET A 1 23.04 -2.71 18.58
N LYS A 2 21.99 -2.09 18.01
CA LYS A 2 21.40 -2.58 16.75
C LYS A 2 22.38 -2.27 15.62
N THR A 3 22.58 -3.20 14.70
CA THR A 3 23.42 -2.94 13.52
C THR A 3 22.70 -1.98 12.58
N GLU A 4 23.44 -1.21 11.78
CA GLU A 4 22.85 -0.29 10.78
C GLU A 4 21.87 -1.02 9.85
N ALA A 5 22.19 -2.26 9.47
CA ALA A 5 21.31 -3.11 8.67
C ALA A 5 19.97 -3.42 9.39
N GLN A 6 20.00 -3.74 10.68
CA GLN A 6 18.77 -3.95 11.47
C GLN A 6 17.95 -2.66 11.59
N GLN A 7 18.61 -1.51 11.70
CA GLN A 7 17.95 -0.21 11.76
C GLN A 7 17.29 0.16 10.42
N ALA A 8 17.94 -0.13 9.29
CA ALA A 8 17.37 0.08 7.95
C ALA A 8 16.10 -0.76 7.72
N VAL A 9 16.10 -2.04 8.12
CA VAL A 9 14.93 -2.92 8.01
C VAL A 9 13.75 -2.40 8.84
N LEU A 10 14.00 -1.95 10.06
CA LEU A 10 12.98 -1.32 10.90
C LEU A 10 12.40 -0.05 10.27
N ALA A 11 13.24 0.77 9.63
CA ALA A 11 12.79 1.96 8.91
C ALA A 11 11.87 1.59 7.74
N LEU A 12 12.25 0.60 6.93
CA LEU A 12 11.43 0.11 5.82
C LEU A 12 10.06 -0.43 6.29
N HIS A 13 10.02 -1.19 7.38
CA HIS A 13 8.75 -1.65 7.97
C HIS A 13 7.86 -0.49 8.40
N ARG A 14 8.43 0.54 9.05
CA ARG A 14 7.69 1.74 9.45
C ARG A 14 7.13 2.50 8.25
N MET A 15 7.94 2.70 7.21
CA MET A 15 7.49 3.36 5.97
C MET A 15 6.36 2.59 5.31
N ARG A 16 6.47 1.26 5.21
CA ARG A 16 5.39 0.41 4.69
C ARG A 16 4.11 0.57 5.51
N GLN A 17 4.21 0.51 6.84
CA GLN A 17 3.06 0.66 7.74
C GLN A 17 2.38 2.02 7.57
N GLN A 18 3.15 3.09 7.41
CA GLN A 18 2.62 4.43 7.16
C GLN A 18 1.86 4.50 5.83
N LEU A 19 2.41 3.96 4.74
CA LEU A 19 1.75 3.92 3.45
C LEU A 19 0.45 3.10 3.47
N VAL A 20 0.43 1.96 4.17
CA VAL A 20 -0.78 1.15 4.36
C VAL A 20 -1.86 1.96 5.08
N LYS A 21 -1.49 2.72 6.13
CA LYS A 21 -2.44 3.59 6.84
C LYS A 21 -2.99 4.69 5.93
N PHE A 22 -2.14 5.35 5.14
CA PHE A 22 -2.60 6.37 4.19
C PHE A 22 -3.52 5.79 3.12
N ARG A 23 -3.20 4.62 2.56
CA ARG A 23 -4.07 3.95 1.60
C ARG A 23 -5.45 3.63 2.20
N THR A 24 -5.48 3.07 3.41
CA THR A 24 -6.75 2.77 4.09
C THR A 24 -7.56 4.03 4.39
N MET A 25 -6.90 5.09 4.86
CA MET A 25 -7.53 6.39 5.08
C MET A 25 -8.15 6.93 3.78
N GLN A 26 -7.41 6.93 2.68
CA GLN A 26 -7.87 7.45 1.40
C GLN A 26 -9.03 6.63 0.80
N ILE A 27 -9.01 5.29 0.97
CA ILE A 27 -10.15 4.42 0.64
C ILE A 27 -11.38 4.83 1.45
N ASN A 28 -11.24 5.02 2.77
CA ASN A 28 -12.36 5.38 3.63
C ASN A 28 -12.90 6.78 3.32
N SER A 29 -12.03 7.75 3.06
CA SER A 29 -12.42 9.10 2.64
C SER A 29 -13.19 9.09 1.32
N LEU A 30 -12.70 8.34 0.32
CA LEU A 30 -13.42 8.20 -0.96
C LEU A 30 -14.78 7.56 -0.77
N ARG A 31 -14.87 6.48 0.01
CA ARG A 31 -16.15 5.83 0.31
C ARG A 31 -17.13 6.76 1.02
N GLY A 32 -16.66 7.53 2.01
CA GLY A 32 -17.47 8.51 2.72
C GLY A 32 -18.03 9.57 1.78
N LEU A 33 -17.16 10.17 0.97
CA LEU A 33 -17.56 11.16 -0.04
C LEU A 33 -18.59 10.61 -1.02
N LEU A 34 -18.38 9.40 -1.55
CA LEU A 34 -19.31 8.78 -2.48
C LEU A 34 -20.66 8.45 -1.81
N THR A 35 -20.65 8.13 -0.52
CA THR A 35 -21.87 7.88 0.27
C THR A 35 -22.71 9.15 0.42
N GLU A 36 -22.10 10.33 0.53
CA GLU A 36 -22.81 11.63 0.55
C GLU A 36 -23.60 11.88 -0.75
N TYR A 37 -23.16 11.28 -1.87
CA TYR A 37 -23.86 11.33 -3.16
C TYR A 37 -24.75 10.10 -3.42
N GLY A 38 -25.01 9.29 -2.39
CA GLY A 38 -25.89 8.11 -2.45
C GLY A 38 -25.23 6.84 -3.00
N GLU A 39 -23.91 6.84 -3.22
CA GLU A 39 -23.18 5.73 -3.82
C GLU A 39 -22.56 4.86 -2.72
N VAL A 40 -23.31 3.84 -2.27
CA VAL A 40 -22.91 2.93 -1.19
C VAL A 40 -22.18 1.72 -1.75
N MET A 41 -21.05 1.34 -1.14
CA MET A 41 -20.24 0.19 -1.56
C MET A 41 -19.64 -0.59 -0.38
N ALA A 42 -19.28 -1.85 -0.57
CA ALA A 42 -18.68 -2.71 0.46
C ALA A 42 -17.23 -2.31 0.81
N GLN A 43 -16.80 -2.50 2.06
CA GLN A 43 -15.51 -2.03 2.58
C GLN A 43 -14.29 -2.66 1.88
N GLY A 44 -13.18 -1.91 1.87
CA GLY A 44 -11.88 -2.39 1.39
C GLY A 44 -11.54 -1.97 -0.05
N ARG A 45 -10.27 -2.22 -0.43
CA ARG A 45 -9.71 -1.75 -1.70
C ARG A 45 -10.35 -2.41 -2.92
N ALA A 46 -10.45 -3.74 -2.91
CA ALA A 46 -11.00 -4.49 -4.05
C ALA A 46 -12.47 -4.14 -4.33
N ALA A 47 -13.25 -3.93 -3.27
CA ALA A 47 -14.65 -3.53 -3.40
C ALA A 47 -14.79 -2.11 -3.96
N LEU A 48 -13.93 -1.16 -3.53
CA LEU A 48 -13.86 0.18 -4.12
C LEU A 48 -13.50 0.12 -5.61
N ASP A 49 -12.44 -0.61 -5.97
CA ASP A 49 -11.97 -0.73 -7.37
C ASP A 49 -13.04 -1.35 -8.27
N LYS A 50 -13.83 -2.29 -7.75
CA LYS A 50 -14.95 -2.90 -8.49
C LYS A 50 -16.11 -1.92 -8.69
N ALA A 51 -16.42 -1.10 -7.69
CA ALA A 51 -17.59 -0.22 -7.72
C ALA A 51 -17.36 1.06 -8.54
N ILE A 52 -16.16 1.61 -8.45
CA ILE A 52 -15.91 3.00 -8.86
C ILE A 52 -16.07 3.29 -10.36
N PRO A 53 -15.83 2.39 -11.33
CA PRO A 53 -16.13 2.68 -12.74
C PRO A 53 -17.61 2.98 -12.96
N GLY A 54 -18.50 2.11 -12.47
CA GLY A 54 -19.95 2.30 -12.62
C GLY A 54 -20.49 3.47 -11.78
N VAL A 55 -19.87 3.76 -10.63
CA VAL A 55 -20.20 4.95 -9.83
C VAL A 55 -19.87 6.23 -10.60
N LEU A 56 -18.67 6.32 -11.19
CA LEU A 56 -18.26 7.49 -11.98
C LEU A 56 -19.15 7.69 -13.22
N GLU A 57 -19.55 6.61 -13.88
CA GLU A 57 -20.52 6.66 -14.99
C GLU A 57 -21.86 7.25 -14.54
N ARG A 58 -22.41 6.81 -13.40
CA ARG A 58 -23.67 7.39 -12.88
C ARG A 58 -23.53 8.84 -12.44
N MET A 59 -22.37 9.21 -11.91
CA MET A 59 -22.12 10.55 -11.38
C MET A 59 -21.88 11.59 -12.48
N VAL A 60 -21.32 11.20 -13.63
CA VAL A 60 -20.98 12.16 -14.71
C VAL A 60 -22.20 12.90 -15.25
N ASP A 61 -23.37 12.26 -15.25
CA ASP A 61 -24.62 12.84 -15.76
C ASP A 61 -25.30 13.79 -14.76
N ARG A 62 -24.90 13.75 -13.48
CA ARG A 62 -25.59 14.45 -12.37
C ARG A 62 -24.73 15.43 -11.58
N LEU A 63 -23.40 15.37 -11.73
CA LEU A 63 -22.46 16.15 -10.91
C LEU A 63 -21.45 16.89 -11.78
N PRO A 64 -20.90 18.02 -11.29
CA PRO A 64 -19.91 18.78 -12.03
C PRO A 64 -18.65 17.98 -12.37
N ALA A 65 -18.13 18.15 -13.59
CA ALA A 65 -16.93 17.44 -14.08
C ALA A 65 -15.71 17.59 -13.15
N ILE A 66 -15.54 18.75 -12.51
CA ILE A 66 -14.45 18.99 -11.55
C ILE A 66 -14.43 17.98 -10.40
N LEU A 67 -15.60 17.57 -9.90
CA LEU A 67 -15.71 16.57 -8.85
C LEU A 67 -15.35 15.18 -9.39
N ILE A 68 -15.90 14.81 -10.55
CA ILE A 68 -15.63 13.52 -11.22
C ILE A 68 -14.13 13.34 -11.46
N ASP A 69 -13.48 14.36 -12.01
CA ASP A 69 -12.05 14.34 -12.28
C ASP A 69 -11.22 14.24 -11.00
N THR A 70 -11.66 14.92 -9.94
CA THR A 70 -11.00 14.86 -8.64
C THR A 70 -11.10 13.47 -8.03
N VAL A 71 -12.29 12.85 -8.03
CA VAL A 71 -12.49 11.48 -7.54
C VAL A 71 -11.65 10.49 -8.35
N ARG A 72 -11.62 10.62 -9.67
CA ARG A 72 -10.80 9.78 -10.55
C ARG A 72 -9.31 9.89 -10.23
N LYS A 73 -8.81 11.12 -10.01
CA LYS A 73 -7.41 11.36 -9.61
C LYS A 73 -7.09 10.73 -8.26
N GLN A 74 -7.97 10.87 -7.27
CA GLN A 74 -7.79 10.29 -5.94
C GLN A 74 -7.80 8.75 -6.00
N TRP A 75 -8.71 8.16 -6.78
CA TRP A 75 -8.74 6.72 -7.02
C TRP A 75 -7.46 6.21 -7.68
N ASN A 76 -6.98 6.88 -8.73
CA ASN A 76 -5.70 6.55 -9.37
C ASN A 76 -4.51 6.68 -8.41
N GLY A 77 -4.56 7.64 -7.48
CA GLY A 77 -3.56 7.79 -6.41
C GLY A 77 -3.40 6.54 -5.54
N LEU A 78 -4.48 5.77 -5.34
CA LEU A 78 -4.42 4.51 -4.61
C LEU A 78 -3.56 3.45 -5.32
N ILE A 79 -3.44 3.49 -6.65
CA ILE A 79 -2.55 2.60 -7.42
C ILE A 79 -1.09 2.94 -7.14
N ALA A 80 -0.76 4.24 -7.04
CA ALA A 80 0.59 4.67 -6.72
C ALA A 80 1.01 4.22 -5.31
N LEU A 81 0.08 4.32 -4.33
CA LEU A 81 0.33 3.83 -2.96
C LEU A 81 0.56 2.31 -2.94
N ASP A 82 -0.23 1.52 -3.68
CA ASP A 82 -0.01 0.07 -3.78
C ASP A 82 1.37 -0.28 -4.34
N LYS A 83 1.79 0.41 -5.40
CA LYS A 83 3.10 0.19 -6.02
C LYS A 83 4.23 0.46 -5.03
N GLN A 84 4.16 1.56 -4.27
CA GLN A 84 5.16 1.88 -3.25
C GLN A 84 5.19 0.84 -2.12
N ILE A 85 4.02 0.40 -1.65
CA ILE A 85 3.92 -0.65 -0.62
C ILE A 85 4.57 -1.95 -1.12
N ALA A 86 4.19 -2.40 -2.32
CA ALA A 86 4.72 -3.62 -2.93
C ALA A 86 6.23 -3.54 -3.17
N GLU A 87 6.74 -2.37 -3.54
CA GLU A 87 8.18 -2.15 -3.71
C GLU A 87 8.94 -2.32 -2.39
N ILE A 88 8.45 -1.72 -1.29
CA ILE A 88 9.07 -1.88 0.03
C ILE A 88 9.00 -3.34 0.48
N GLU A 89 7.87 -4.01 0.26
CA GLU A 89 7.72 -5.45 0.56
C GLU A 89 8.75 -6.29 -0.20
N ARG A 90 8.94 -6.02 -1.51
CA ARG A 90 9.95 -6.72 -2.31
C ARG A 90 11.36 -6.50 -1.77
N ARG A 91 11.72 -5.26 -1.42
CA ARG A 91 13.04 -4.93 -0.84
C ARG A 91 13.26 -5.67 0.49
N LEU A 92 12.26 -5.70 1.36
CA LEU A 92 12.31 -6.46 2.62
C LEU A 92 12.51 -7.97 2.38
N GLN A 93 11.78 -8.55 1.42
CA GLN A 93 11.91 -9.97 1.08
C GLN A 93 13.30 -10.32 0.53
N THR A 94 13.87 -9.47 -0.34
CA THR A 94 15.23 -9.65 -0.85
C THR A 94 16.25 -9.65 0.30
N TRP A 95 16.16 -8.68 1.20
CA TRP A 95 17.07 -8.58 2.35
C TRP A 95 16.96 -9.81 3.27
N MET A 96 15.74 -10.29 3.56
CA MET A 96 15.54 -11.50 4.39
C MET A 96 16.16 -12.75 3.76
N LYS A 97 16.13 -12.87 2.42
CA LYS A 97 16.76 -14.00 1.70
C LYS A 97 18.28 -13.93 1.75
N GLU A 98 18.85 -12.74 1.57
CA GLU A 98 20.30 -12.51 1.67
C GLU A 98 20.82 -12.76 3.08
N ASP A 99 20.16 -12.23 4.11
CA ASP A 99 20.52 -12.45 5.52
C ASP A 99 20.46 -13.94 5.89
N ARG A 100 19.44 -14.67 5.42
CA ARG A 100 19.34 -16.13 5.59
C ARG A 100 20.49 -16.87 4.90
N ARG A 101 20.83 -16.48 3.66
CA ARG A 101 21.94 -17.09 2.91
C ARG A 101 23.27 -16.89 3.63
N THR A 102 23.55 -15.67 4.09
CA THR A 102 24.77 -15.33 4.83
C THR A 102 24.89 -16.15 6.12
N ARG A 103 23.79 -16.29 6.88
CA ARG A 103 23.80 -17.12 8.11
C ARG A 103 23.96 -18.60 7.85
N GLN A 104 23.46 -19.12 6.73
CA GLN A 104 23.64 -20.52 6.33
C GLN A 104 25.04 -20.81 5.75
N SER A 105 25.70 -19.79 5.19
CA SER A 105 27.05 -19.89 4.64
C SER A 105 28.17 -19.68 5.67
N LEU A 106 27.85 -19.32 6.92
CA LEU A 106 28.85 -19.32 7.98
C LEU A 106 29.25 -20.79 8.23
N PRO A 107 30.49 -21.20 7.90
CA PRO A 107 30.95 -22.50 8.36
C PRO A 107 30.95 -22.41 9.88
N TYR A 108 30.30 -23.38 10.53
CA TYR A 108 30.60 -23.72 11.92
C TYR A 108 32.12 -23.57 12.11
N PRO A 109 32.64 -22.77 13.06
CA PRO A 109 34.05 -22.83 13.32
C PRO A 109 34.31 -24.28 13.75
N ALA A 110 35.07 -25.00 12.94
CA ALA A 110 35.75 -26.18 13.39
C ALA A 110 36.63 -25.70 14.55
N LEU A 111 36.11 -25.81 15.77
CA LEU A 111 36.92 -25.90 16.97
C LEU A 111 37.67 -27.22 16.86
N ALA A 112 38.78 -27.15 16.12
CA ALA A 112 39.85 -28.12 16.14
C ALA A 112 41.08 -27.38 16.67
N CYS A 113 41.22 -27.40 18.00
CA CYS A 113 42.47 -27.56 18.75
C CYS A 113 42.13 -27.63 20.24
#